data_AF-A0A0G1YTL8-F1
#
_entry.id   AF-A0A0G1YTL8-F1
#
_cell.length_a   1.000
_cell.length_b   1.000
_cell.length_c   1.000
_cell.angle_alpha   90.00
_cell.angle_beta   90.00
_cell.angle_gamma   90.00
#
_symmetry.space_group_name_H-M   'P 1'
#
loop_
_entity.id
_entity.type
_entity.pdbx_description
1 polymer ?
#
loop_
_entity_poly.entity_id
_entity_poly.type
_entity_poly.pdbx_seq_one_letter_code
_entity_poly.pdbx_strand_id
1 'polypeptide(L)'
;RAPWGEFYLGHNGDSPNFEEMRSDLIAQGAVFSTDADSEFLVKYIELLSRERDPLQAFRDGLRAYQGTFAITALLKDKDGFKLVAARDGSGNRPLVLGKLGSGFVVASEDSAFELIKAARLCEVEPGTMVVISHETRDHPRVIPIARSKSVRHCVFEGIYFAFPSSRMFGLSVARFRRALGARLAKCFGGRIEKGDVITNPPDSSNFLADGFCPALGIYPERVFLRRHFRAGGFPQSVRSFTQGTDGDRDETLRKKFSIIPESIQGRRVWILDDSIVRGKTSRSLVSSLRKNGASWVGMLSGSPPLVGPCQKGIDLSHLIAASVPGCEEADIEEVRKSIGADFLGYLPLKELKAAVTECGADHRNYCFGCFEGREPIWGKW
;
A
#
# COMPACT_ATOMS: atom_id res chain seq x y z
N ARG A 1 0.00 -24.67 -19.40
CA ARG A 1 0.35 -26.09 -19.13
C ARG A 1 1.62 -26.38 -19.91
N ALA A 2 2.69 -26.70 -19.21
CA ALA A 2 4.00 -27.01 -19.80
C ALA A 2 4.20 -28.55 -19.86
N PRO A 3 5.20 -29.07 -20.57
CA PRO A 3 5.44 -30.52 -20.68
C PRO A 3 5.61 -31.22 -19.33
N TRP A 4 6.12 -30.53 -18.31
CA TRP A 4 6.31 -31.04 -16.96
C TRP A 4 5.09 -30.86 -16.03
N GLY A 5 4.07 -30.08 -16.43
CA GLY A 5 2.89 -29.88 -15.59
C GLY A 5 2.20 -28.51 -15.68
N GLU A 6 1.63 -28.09 -14.54
CA GLU A 6 0.81 -26.89 -14.39
C GLU A 6 1.48 -25.90 -13.42
N PHE A 7 1.38 -24.61 -13.72
CA PHE A 7 1.93 -23.55 -12.89
C PHE A 7 0.95 -22.39 -12.81
N TYR A 8 0.70 -21.97 -11.57
CA TYR A 8 -0.21 -20.89 -11.23
C TYR A 8 0.56 -19.86 -10.41
N LEU A 9 0.32 -18.59 -10.68
CA LEU A 9 1.09 -17.49 -10.11
C LEU A 9 0.17 -16.37 -9.64
N GLY A 10 0.36 -15.93 -8.41
CA GLY A 10 -0.10 -14.64 -7.89
C GLY A 10 1.10 -13.75 -7.60
N HIS A 11 1.06 -12.53 -8.10
CA HIS A 11 2.15 -11.56 -7.98
C HIS A 11 1.64 -10.25 -7.38
N ASN A 12 2.34 -9.76 -6.36
CA ASN A 12 2.22 -8.42 -5.84
C ASN A 12 3.58 -7.73 -5.96
N GLY A 13 3.68 -6.74 -6.84
CA GLY A 13 4.93 -6.13 -7.23
C GLY A 13 4.80 -5.38 -8.54
N ASP A 14 5.93 -4.92 -9.04
CA ASP A 14 6.02 -4.23 -10.33
C ASP A 14 7.47 -4.18 -10.79
N SER A 15 7.66 -4.10 -12.10
CA SER A 15 8.96 -3.97 -12.74
C SER A 15 8.99 -2.76 -13.68
N PRO A 16 9.77 -1.71 -13.36
CA PRO A 16 9.95 -0.58 -14.27
C PRO A 16 10.67 -0.96 -15.57
N ASN A 17 11.40 -2.08 -15.58
CA ASN A 17 12.18 -2.55 -16.72
C ASN A 17 11.45 -3.66 -17.50
N PHE A 18 10.12 -3.78 -17.34
CA PHE A 18 9.39 -4.89 -17.93
C PHE A 18 9.48 -4.93 -19.45
N GLU A 19 9.39 -3.79 -20.14
CA GLU A 19 9.47 -3.74 -21.61
C GLU A 19 10.81 -4.28 -22.14
N GLU A 20 11.92 -3.90 -21.52
CA GLU A 20 13.26 -4.41 -21.89
C GLU A 20 13.34 -5.92 -21.68
N MET A 21 12.96 -6.39 -20.49
CA MET A 21 12.94 -7.82 -20.15
C MET A 21 12.02 -8.63 -21.07
N ARG A 22 10.90 -8.05 -21.49
CA ARG A 22 9.93 -8.64 -22.41
C ARG A 22 10.54 -8.77 -23.81
N SER A 23 11.19 -7.72 -24.30
CA SER A 23 11.91 -7.75 -25.59
C SER A 23 12.98 -8.82 -25.63
N ASP A 24 13.76 -8.98 -24.55
CA ASP A 24 14.80 -10.00 -24.45
C ASP A 24 14.26 -11.44 -24.53
N LEU A 25 13.12 -11.71 -23.89
CA LEU A 25 12.47 -13.03 -23.98
C LEU A 25 11.79 -13.26 -25.33
N ILE A 26 11.21 -12.22 -25.94
CA ILE A 26 10.65 -12.32 -27.30
C ILE A 26 11.75 -12.66 -28.31
N ALA A 27 12.93 -12.05 -28.20
CA ALA A 27 14.08 -12.37 -29.05
C ALA A 27 14.55 -13.83 -28.90
N GLN A 28 14.28 -14.46 -27.75
CA GLN A 28 14.53 -15.88 -27.49
C GLN A 28 13.35 -16.80 -27.89
N GLY A 29 12.31 -16.24 -28.52
CA GLY A 29 11.15 -16.98 -29.04
C GLY A 29 9.97 -17.09 -28.07
N ALA A 30 9.94 -16.33 -26.97
CA ALA A 30 8.75 -16.25 -26.12
C ALA A 30 7.61 -15.50 -26.84
N VAL A 31 6.37 -15.95 -26.61
CA VAL A 31 5.16 -15.25 -27.05
C VAL A 31 4.37 -14.84 -25.82
N PHE A 32 4.19 -13.54 -25.63
CA PHE A 32 3.38 -12.96 -24.55
C PHE A 32 1.93 -12.79 -25.00
N SER A 33 1.00 -13.00 -24.08
CA SER A 33 -0.44 -12.87 -24.30
C SER A 33 -1.06 -11.67 -23.58
N THR A 34 -0.31 -11.04 -22.68
CA THR A 34 -0.74 -9.91 -21.84
C THR A 34 0.37 -8.86 -21.72
N ASP A 35 0.00 -7.71 -21.16
CA ASP A 35 0.94 -6.65 -20.76
C ASP A 35 1.28 -6.72 -19.26
N ALA A 36 0.90 -7.81 -18.59
CA ALA A 36 1.20 -8.00 -17.18
C ALA A 36 2.65 -8.45 -17.01
N ASP A 37 3.41 -7.71 -16.21
CA ASP A 37 4.80 -8.02 -15.87
C ASP A 37 5.00 -9.42 -15.27
N SER A 38 3.96 -9.92 -14.60
CA SER A 38 3.87 -11.25 -13.99
C SER A 38 4.02 -12.36 -15.03
N GLU A 39 3.63 -12.12 -16.29
CA GLU A 39 3.76 -13.09 -17.38
C GLU A 39 5.23 -13.37 -17.70
N PHE A 40 6.16 -12.43 -17.41
CA PHE A 40 7.59 -12.65 -17.56
C PHE A 40 8.04 -13.94 -16.88
N LEU A 41 7.64 -14.14 -15.62
CA LEU A 41 8.05 -15.32 -14.84
C LEU A 41 7.49 -16.61 -15.44
N VAL A 42 6.25 -16.58 -15.95
CA VAL A 42 5.64 -17.74 -16.61
C VAL A 42 6.41 -18.09 -17.89
N LYS A 43 6.73 -17.10 -18.71
CA LYS A 43 7.46 -17.28 -19.98
C LYS A 43 8.91 -17.70 -19.76
N TYR A 44 9.55 -17.17 -18.73
CA TYR A 44 10.91 -17.54 -18.35
C TYR A 44 10.99 -19.02 -17.97
N ILE A 45 10.06 -19.50 -17.13
CA ILE A 45 9.98 -20.93 -16.80
C ILE A 45 9.69 -21.74 -18.06
N GLU A 46 8.71 -21.35 -18.87
CA GLU A 46 8.32 -22.07 -20.10
C GLU A 46 9.50 -22.32 -21.04
N LEU A 47 10.39 -21.33 -21.19
CA LEU A 47 11.61 -21.46 -21.99
C LEU A 47 12.65 -22.39 -21.36
N LEU A 48 13.01 -22.16 -20.08
CA LEU A 48 14.16 -22.85 -19.46
C LEU A 48 13.86 -24.25 -18.91
N SER A 49 12.61 -24.52 -18.52
CA SER A 49 12.21 -25.79 -17.93
C SER A 49 12.18 -26.96 -18.92
N ARG A 50 12.48 -26.71 -20.20
CA ARG A 50 12.71 -27.77 -21.20
C ARG A 50 13.96 -28.59 -20.89
N GLU A 51 14.94 -27.98 -20.23
CA GLU A 51 16.25 -28.57 -19.94
C GLU A 51 16.55 -28.66 -18.44
N ARG A 52 15.67 -28.09 -17.59
CA ARG A 52 15.89 -27.95 -16.14
C ARG A 52 14.67 -28.32 -15.33
N ASP A 53 14.91 -28.65 -14.07
CA ASP A 53 13.87 -28.76 -13.05
C ASP A 53 13.01 -27.46 -12.98
N PRO A 54 11.67 -27.55 -12.98
CA PRO A 54 10.81 -26.37 -13.00
C PRO A 54 11.00 -25.41 -11.81
N LEU A 55 11.28 -25.92 -10.60
CA LEU A 55 11.56 -25.06 -9.45
C LEU A 55 12.89 -24.31 -9.61
N GLN A 56 13.91 -24.98 -10.15
CA GLN A 56 15.19 -24.34 -10.45
C GLN A 56 15.04 -23.29 -11.56
N ALA A 57 14.30 -23.59 -12.63
CA ALA A 57 13.98 -22.62 -13.68
C ALA A 57 13.22 -21.41 -13.14
N PHE A 58 12.25 -21.63 -12.22
CA PHE A 58 11.52 -20.55 -11.57
C PHE A 58 12.42 -19.67 -10.70
N ARG A 59 13.28 -20.28 -9.89
CA ARG A 59 14.28 -19.55 -9.10
C ARG A 59 15.19 -18.69 -9.99
N ASP A 60 15.60 -19.19 -11.14
CA ASP A 60 16.43 -18.44 -12.09
C ASP A 60 15.64 -17.28 -12.73
N GLY A 61 14.35 -17.49 -13.01
CA GLY A 61 13.45 -16.41 -13.45
C GLY A 61 13.29 -15.31 -12.40
N LEU A 62 13.14 -15.68 -11.12
CA LEU A 62 13.09 -14.72 -10.01
C LEU A 62 14.39 -13.92 -9.85
N ARG A 63 15.54 -14.47 -10.26
CA ARG A 63 16.83 -13.75 -10.29
C ARG A 63 16.94 -12.79 -11.47
N ALA A 64 16.39 -13.20 -12.62
CA ALA A 64 16.40 -12.40 -13.83
C ALA A 64 15.41 -11.24 -13.78
N TYR A 65 14.31 -11.40 -13.02
CA TYR A 65 13.27 -10.38 -12.89
C TYR A 65 13.80 -9.10 -12.21
N GLN A 66 13.62 -7.97 -12.90
CA GLN A 66 14.13 -6.67 -12.49
C GLN A 66 13.03 -5.79 -11.86
N GLY A 67 12.65 -6.10 -10.64
CA GLY A 67 11.60 -5.37 -9.95
C GLY A 67 11.35 -5.88 -8.53
N THR A 68 10.36 -5.30 -7.88
CA THR A 68 9.92 -5.80 -6.57
C THR A 68 8.85 -6.85 -6.75
N PHE A 69 8.88 -7.89 -5.93
CA PHE A 69 7.89 -8.95 -5.98
C PHE A 69 7.67 -9.61 -4.62
N ALA A 70 6.42 -9.91 -4.34
CA ALA A 70 5.94 -10.90 -3.40
C ALA A 70 5.07 -11.88 -4.19
N ILE A 71 5.52 -13.13 -4.26
CA ILE A 71 4.96 -14.15 -5.14
C ILE A 71 4.36 -15.26 -4.31
N THR A 72 3.16 -15.70 -4.69
CA THR A 72 2.62 -17.01 -4.32
C THR A 72 2.43 -17.82 -5.59
N ALA A 73 2.96 -19.04 -5.63
CA ALA A 73 2.80 -19.91 -6.79
C ALA A 73 2.42 -21.33 -6.38
N LEU A 74 1.70 -22.00 -7.27
CA LEU A 74 1.40 -23.41 -7.16
C LEU A 74 1.98 -24.12 -8.38
N LEU A 75 2.91 -25.03 -8.12
CA LEU A 75 3.48 -25.91 -9.13
C LEU A 75 2.85 -27.29 -8.96
N LYS A 76 2.40 -27.90 -10.05
CA LYS A 76 1.92 -29.28 -10.07
C LYS A 76 2.63 -30.04 -11.17
N ASP A 77 3.46 -30.99 -10.79
CA ASP A 77 4.15 -31.91 -11.69
C ASP A 77 3.76 -33.35 -11.36
N LYS A 78 4.51 -34.32 -11.90
CA LYS A 78 4.29 -35.76 -11.66
C LYS A 78 4.40 -36.16 -10.19
N ASP A 79 5.13 -35.39 -9.38
CA ASP A 79 5.37 -35.66 -7.95
C ASP A 79 4.33 -34.95 -7.06
N GLY A 80 3.38 -34.23 -7.66
CA GLY A 80 2.26 -33.60 -6.96
C GLY A 80 2.39 -32.08 -6.85
N PHE A 81 1.66 -31.50 -5.88
CA PHE A 81 1.60 -30.06 -5.68
C PHE A 81 2.75 -29.55 -4.80
N LYS A 82 3.31 -28.40 -5.20
CA LYS A 82 4.30 -27.64 -4.44
C LYS A 82 3.81 -26.20 -4.33
N LEU A 83 3.56 -25.74 -3.10
CA LEU A 83 3.27 -24.35 -2.79
C LEU A 83 4.60 -23.60 -2.66
N VAL A 84 4.70 -22.46 -3.34
CA VAL A 84 5.90 -21.63 -3.37
C VAL A 84 5.56 -20.21 -2.94
N ALA A 85 6.37 -19.64 -2.05
CA ALA A 85 6.28 -18.25 -1.63
C ALA A 85 7.65 -17.59 -1.82
N ALA A 86 7.73 -16.46 -2.53
CA ALA A 86 9.02 -15.82 -2.81
C ALA A 86 8.96 -14.31 -2.64
N ARG A 87 10.04 -13.72 -2.14
CA ARG A 87 10.20 -12.25 -2.06
C ARG A 87 11.49 -11.80 -2.71
N ASP A 88 11.42 -10.61 -3.33
CA ASP A 88 12.58 -9.95 -3.90
C ASP A 88 13.63 -9.60 -2.83
N GLY A 89 14.85 -9.30 -3.28
CA GLY A 89 15.99 -9.03 -2.38
C GLY A 89 15.81 -7.80 -1.48
N SER A 90 15.00 -6.81 -1.88
CA SER A 90 14.68 -5.65 -1.06
C SER A 90 13.57 -5.93 -0.05
N GLY A 91 12.76 -6.96 -0.30
CA GLY A 91 11.58 -7.28 0.50
C GLY A 91 10.59 -6.12 0.56
N ASN A 92 10.38 -5.40 -0.54
CA ASN A 92 9.54 -4.20 -0.52
C ASN A 92 8.06 -4.53 -0.24
N ARG A 93 7.56 -5.59 -0.87
CA ARG A 93 6.17 -6.05 -0.73
C ARG A 93 6.03 -7.07 0.40
N PRO A 94 4.90 -7.07 1.13
CA PRO A 94 4.68 -7.99 2.24
C PRO A 94 4.29 -9.38 1.75
N LEU A 95 4.77 -10.41 2.45
CA LEU A 95 4.38 -11.80 2.23
C LEU A 95 4.60 -12.55 3.54
N VAL A 96 3.55 -13.20 4.03
CA VAL A 96 3.52 -13.90 5.32
C VAL A 96 3.16 -15.37 5.12
N LEU A 97 3.85 -16.22 5.87
CA LEU A 97 3.59 -17.65 5.98
C LEU A 97 2.76 -17.91 7.25
N GLY A 98 1.74 -18.74 7.11
CA GLY A 98 0.89 -19.21 8.20
C GLY A 98 0.68 -20.72 8.14
N LYS A 99 -0.01 -21.24 9.16
CA LYS A 99 -0.36 -22.65 9.31
C LYS A 99 -1.87 -22.82 9.42
N LEU A 100 -2.42 -23.78 8.67
CA LEU A 100 -3.83 -24.15 8.72
C LEU A 100 -3.93 -25.67 8.93
N GLY A 101 -4.27 -26.08 10.16
CA GLY A 101 -4.18 -27.50 10.54
C GLY A 101 -2.75 -28.03 10.40
N SER A 102 -2.58 -29.09 9.62
CA SER A 102 -1.27 -29.65 9.27
C SER A 102 -0.63 -29.00 8.03
N GLY A 103 -1.36 -28.14 7.31
CA GLY A 103 -0.90 -27.48 6.10
C GLY A 103 -0.39 -26.06 6.33
N PHE A 104 0.07 -25.43 5.24
CA PHE A 104 0.55 -24.05 5.24
C PHE A 104 -0.32 -23.17 4.36
N VAL A 105 -0.33 -21.88 4.70
CA VAL A 105 -1.01 -20.83 3.93
C VAL A 105 -0.05 -19.66 3.73
N VAL A 106 -0.20 -18.96 2.61
CA VAL A 106 0.63 -17.80 2.26
C VAL A 106 -0.31 -16.68 1.83
N ALA A 107 -0.04 -15.47 2.30
CA ALA A 107 -0.81 -14.29 1.92
C ALA A 107 0.09 -13.05 1.95
N SER A 108 -0.33 -11.97 1.28
CA SER A 108 0.34 -10.67 1.42
C SER A 108 0.27 -10.16 2.87
N GLU A 109 -0.85 -10.41 3.55
CA GLU A 109 -1.14 -9.93 4.90
C GLU A 109 -1.73 -11.03 5.79
N ASP A 110 -1.46 -10.98 7.09
CA ASP A 110 -1.94 -11.93 8.09
C ASP A 110 -3.41 -11.72 8.49
N SER A 111 -4.01 -10.57 8.17
CA SER A 111 -5.46 -10.38 8.30
C SER A 111 -6.28 -11.41 7.51
N ALA A 112 -5.75 -11.92 6.39
CA ALA A 112 -6.39 -13.01 5.64
C ALA A 112 -6.47 -14.31 6.46
N PHE A 113 -5.53 -14.52 7.40
CA PHE A 113 -5.49 -15.73 8.23
C PHE A 113 -6.59 -15.76 9.27
N GLU A 114 -7.04 -14.59 9.75
CA GLU A 114 -8.14 -14.47 10.72
C GLU A 114 -9.44 -15.07 10.16
N LEU A 115 -9.73 -14.81 8.87
CA LEU A 115 -10.93 -15.29 8.19
C LEU A 115 -10.99 -16.82 8.07
N ILE A 116 -9.83 -17.46 7.91
CA ILE A 116 -9.71 -18.91 7.71
C ILE A 116 -9.22 -19.65 8.96
N LYS A 117 -9.06 -18.94 10.09
CA LYS A 117 -8.52 -19.46 11.36
C LYS A 117 -7.14 -20.09 11.22
N ALA A 118 -6.29 -19.52 10.37
CA ALA A 118 -4.89 -19.91 10.25
C ALA A 118 -4.04 -19.18 11.30
N ALA A 119 -2.98 -19.84 11.78
CA ALA A 119 -2.01 -19.24 12.69
C ALA A 119 -0.86 -18.59 11.91
N ARG A 120 -0.55 -17.33 12.21
CA ARG A 120 0.63 -16.65 11.65
C ARG A 120 1.92 -17.33 12.14
N LEU A 121 2.85 -17.60 11.22
CA LEU A 121 4.18 -18.13 11.57
C LEU A 121 5.23 -17.03 11.50
N CYS A 122 5.60 -16.61 10.29
CA CYS A 122 6.65 -15.64 10.04
C CYS A 122 6.44 -14.92 8.70
N GLU A 123 7.16 -13.81 8.50
CA GLU A 123 7.28 -13.22 7.17
C GLU A 123 8.24 -14.06 6.32
N VAL A 124 7.98 -14.15 5.02
CA VAL A 124 8.96 -14.70 4.08
C VAL A 124 10.15 -13.74 4.06
N GLU A 125 11.37 -14.27 4.16
CA GLU A 125 12.57 -13.43 4.22
C GLU A 125 12.88 -12.80 2.85
N PRO A 126 13.35 -11.53 2.80
CA PRO A 126 13.79 -10.89 1.57
C PRO A 126 14.85 -11.72 0.82
N GLY A 127 14.68 -11.87 -0.49
CA GLY A 127 15.60 -12.61 -1.35
C GLY A 127 15.53 -14.13 -1.20
N THR A 128 14.47 -14.66 -0.59
CA THR A 128 14.26 -16.11 -0.42
C THR A 128 12.99 -16.61 -1.09
N MET A 129 13.00 -17.91 -1.38
CA MET A 129 11.86 -18.69 -1.85
C MET A 129 11.62 -19.83 -0.86
N VAL A 130 10.42 -19.92 -0.31
CA VAL A 130 9.95 -21.03 0.55
C VAL A 130 9.19 -22.02 -0.31
N VAL A 131 9.55 -23.30 -0.24
CA VAL A 131 8.91 -24.39 -0.98
C VAL A 131 8.33 -25.41 -0.01
N ILE A 132 7.03 -25.66 -0.17
CA ILE A 132 6.24 -26.60 0.63
C ILE A 132 5.66 -27.66 -0.31
N SER A 133 6.08 -28.90 -0.15
CA SER A 133 5.59 -30.07 -0.88
C SER A 133 5.14 -31.15 0.12
N HIS A 134 4.71 -32.31 -0.39
CA HIS A 134 4.39 -33.44 0.47
C HIS A 134 5.59 -33.88 1.33
N GLU A 135 6.81 -33.81 0.78
CA GLU A 135 8.06 -34.17 1.46
C GLU A 135 8.50 -33.13 2.49
N THR A 136 8.19 -31.84 2.26
CA THR A 136 8.60 -30.72 3.15
C THR A 136 7.45 -30.21 4.02
N ARG A 137 6.36 -30.99 4.14
CA ARG A 137 5.13 -30.61 4.87
C ARG A 137 5.33 -30.37 6.37
N ASP A 138 6.43 -30.85 6.95
CA ASP A 138 6.78 -30.62 8.35
C ASP A 138 7.82 -29.50 8.51
N HIS A 139 8.66 -29.30 7.49
CA HIS A 139 9.75 -28.32 7.47
C HIS A 139 9.85 -27.66 6.08
N PRO A 140 9.21 -26.48 5.87
CA PRO A 140 9.31 -25.75 4.61
C PRO A 140 10.77 -25.51 4.21
N ARG A 141 11.10 -25.78 2.95
CA ARG A 141 12.46 -25.59 2.44
C ARG A 141 12.67 -24.14 2.04
N VAL A 142 13.62 -23.47 2.67
CA VAL A 142 14.02 -22.11 2.30
C VAL A 142 15.18 -22.15 1.31
N ILE A 143 15.02 -21.48 0.16
CA ILE A 143 15.99 -21.46 -0.93
C ILE A 143 16.38 -20.00 -1.22
N PRO A 144 17.66 -19.62 -1.12
CA PRO A 144 18.09 -18.26 -1.46
C PRO A 144 17.93 -17.96 -2.96
N ILE A 145 17.29 -16.86 -3.31
CA ILE A 145 17.21 -16.34 -4.68
C ILE A 145 18.46 -15.49 -4.94
N ALA A 146 18.62 -14.41 -4.18
CA ALA A 146 19.74 -13.47 -4.27
C ALA A 146 20.13 -12.99 -2.87
N ARG A 147 21.40 -12.58 -2.68
CA ARG A 147 21.81 -11.94 -1.42
C ARG A 147 21.15 -10.57 -1.31
N SER A 148 20.33 -10.36 -0.28
CA SER A 148 19.83 -9.04 0.06
C SER A 148 20.99 -8.13 0.47
N LYS A 149 21.17 -7.00 -0.22
CA LYS A 149 22.16 -5.98 0.14
C LYS A 149 21.58 -4.93 1.10
N SER A 150 20.30 -4.62 0.95
CA SER A 150 19.56 -3.69 1.80
C SER A 150 18.07 -4.01 1.75
N VAL A 151 17.41 -4.00 2.91
CA VAL A 151 15.97 -4.19 3.02
C VAL A 151 15.27 -2.83 2.90
N ARG A 152 14.16 -2.78 2.16
CA ARG A 152 13.44 -1.54 1.81
C ARG A 152 11.94 -1.77 1.82
N HIS A 153 11.41 -2.18 2.97
CA HIS A 153 9.99 -2.39 3.22
C HIS A 153 9.14 -1.17 2.85
N CYS A 154 8.02 -1.38 2.16
CA CYS A 154 7.15 -0.27 1.76
C CYS A 154 6.48 0.36 2.99
N VAL A 155 6.87 1.58 3.38
CA VAL A 155 6.25 2.28 4.52
C VAL A 155 4.79 2.66 4.24
N PHE A 156 4.44 2.85 2.96
CA PHE A 156 3.09 3.24 2.55
C PHE A 156 2.05 2.15 2.82
N GLU A 157 2.48 0.89 2.91
CA GLU A 157 1.63 -0.23 3.37
C GLU A 157 1.09 0.06 4.78
N GLY A 158 1.96 0.48 5.71
CA GLY A 158 1.57 0.83 7.07
C GLY A 158 0.74 2.11 7.17
N ILE A 159 1.01 3.09 6.30
CA ILE A 159 0.28 4.37 6.27
C ILE A 159 -1.18 4.16 5.86
N TYR A 160 -1.41 3.44 4.76
CA TYR A 160 -2.73 3.39 4.12
C TYR A 160 -3.13 2.00 3.62
N PHE A 161 -2.25 1.31 2.89
CA PHE A 161 -2.68 0.21 2.01
C PHE A 161 -3.10 -1.05 2.76
N ALA A 162 -2.36 -1.42 3.79
CA ALA A 162 -2.62 -2.64 4.54
C ALA A 162 -3.81 -2.53 5.47
N PHE A 163 -4.36 -3.69 5.79
CA PHE A 163 -5.46 -3.78 6.73
C PHE A 163 -4.99 -3.46 8.16
N PRO A 164 -5.77 -2.70 8.97
CA PRO A 164 -5.29 -2.26 10.28
C PRO A 164 -5.01 -3.36 11.31
N SER A 165 -5.66 -4.52 11.20
CA SER A 165 -5.38 -5.66 12.09
C SER A 165 -4.07 -6.38 11.73
N SER A 166 -3.52 -6.14 10.54
CA SER A 166 -2.32 -6.82 10.08
C SER A 166 -1.07 -6.43 10.87
N ARG A 167 -0.09 -7.35 10.89
CA ARG A 167 1.28 -7.09 11.30
C ARG A 167 2.22 -7.31 10.11
N MET A 168 2.88 -6.24 9.66
CA MET A 168 3.76 -6.27 8.51
C MET A 168 5.10 -5.60 8.79
N PHE A 169 6.17 -6.17 8.26
CA PHE A 169 7.53 -5.66 8.41
C PHE A 169 7.90 -5.49 9.88
N GLY A 170 7.41 -6.39 10.73
CA GLY A 170 7.55 -6.28 12.19
C GLY A 170 6.66 -5.23 12.88
N LEU A 171 5.89 -4.41 12.15
CA LEU A 171 5.01 -3.37 12.69
C LEU A 171 3.55 -3.83 12.82
N SER A 172 2.91 -3.51 13.93
CA SER A 172 1.44 -3.51 13.99
C SER A 172 0.92 -2.27 13.25
N VAL A 173 0.06 -2.48 12.23
CA VAL A 173 -0.44 -1.39 11.38
C VAL A 173 -1.25 -0.38 12.20
N ALA A 174 -2.21 -0.84 13.00
CA ALA A 174 -3.00 0.05 13.87
C ALA A 174 -2.13 0.85 14.86
N ARG A 175 -1.11 0.22 15.47
CA ARG A 175 -0.18 0.92 16.38
C ARG A 175 0.62 1.99 15.62
N PHE A 176 1.12 1.66 14.44
CA PHE A 176 1.88 2.58 13.60
C PHE A 176 1.03 3.81 13.21
N ARG A 177 -0.21 3.61 12.75
CA ARG A 177 -1.12 4.72 12.40
C ARG A 177 -1.45 5.62 13.58
N ARG A 178 -1.61 5.08 14.80
CA ARG A 178 -1.75 5.91 16.01
C ARG A 178 -0.49 6.71 16.31
N ALA A 179 0.70 6.12 16.14
CA ALA A 179 1.96 6.85 16.31
C ALA A 179 2.09 8.01 15.30
N LEU A 180 1.66 7.82 14.05
CA LEU A 180 1.56 8.91 13.07
C LEU A 180 0.64 10.02 13.56
N GLY A 181 -0.53 9.68 14.11
CA GLY A 181 -1.48 10.63 14.66
C GLY A 181 -0.90 11.45 15.82
N ALA A 182 -0.26 10.79 16.77
CA ALA A 182 0.37 11.44 17.91
C ALA A 182 1.50 12.40 17.49
N ARG A 183 2.28 12.04 16.47
CA ARG A 183 3.31 12.91 15.90
C ARG A 183 2.74 14.07 15.11
N LEU A 184 1.66 13.84 14.38
CA LEU A 184 0.92 14.91 13.70
C LEU A 184 0.37 15.92 14.72
N ALA A 185 -0.12 15.45 15.87
CA ALA A 185 -0.52 16.30 17.00
C ALA A 185 0.66 17.07 17.59
N LYS A 186 1.85 16.45 17.73
CA LYS A 186 3.07 17.16 18.13
C LYS A 186 3.43 18.29 17.15
N CYS A 187 3.23 18.08 15.85
CA CYS A 187 3.56 19.08 14.83
C CYS A 187 2.54 20.22 14.73
N PHE A 188 1.24 19.92 14.84
CA PHE A 188 0.17 20.86 14.51
C PHE A 188 -0.82 21.13 15.64
N GLY A 189 -0.71 20.43 16.77
CA GLY A 189 -1.63 20.55 17.91
C GLY A 189 -1.71 21.96 18.50
N GLY A 190 -0.62 22.72 18.45
CA GLY A 190 -0.61 24.13 18.88
C GLY A 190 -1.46 25.08 18.02
N ARG A 191 -2.00 24.61 16.89
CA ARG A 191 -2.95 25.36 16.05
C ARG A 191 -4.41 25.04 16.36
N ILE A 192 -4.66 24.01 17.15
CA ILE A 192 -6.02 23.60 17.50
C ILE A 192 -6.53 24.51 18.61
N GLU A 193 -7.66 25.16 18.36
CA GLU A 193 -8.28 26.07 19.32
C GLU A 193 -9.46 25.43 20.04
N LYS A 194 -9.83 26.00 21.20
CA LYS A 194 -11.02 25.55 21.93
C LYS A 194 -12.27 25.76 21.05
N GLY A 195 -13.01 24.69 20.81
CA GLY A 195 -14.23 24.71 19.99
C GLY A 195 -14.02 24.24 18.56
N ASP A 196 -12.78 24.03 18.12
CA ASP A 196 -12.47 23.39 16.84
C ASP A 196 -13.05 21.97 16.80
N VAL A 197 -13.67 21.60 15.67
CA VAL A 197 -14.13 20.24 15.39
C VAL A 197 -12.98 19.47 14.77
N ILE A 198 -12.57 18.34 15.35
CA ILE A 198 -11.59 17.44 14.73
C ILE A 198 -12.33 16.21 14.21
N THR A 199 -12.22 15.93 12.92
CA THR A 199 -12.91 14.80 12.27
C THR A 199 -11.97 14.09 11.29
N ASN A 200 -12.37 12.91 10.83
CA ASN A 200 -11.62 12.11 9.89
C ASN A 200 -12.57 11.33 8.97
N PRO A 201 -12.25 11.11 7.68
CA PRO A 201 -13.08 10.31 6.78
C PRO A 201 -12.85 8.80 7.03
N PRO A 202 -13.90 8.02 7.37
CA PRO A 202 -13.73 6.59 7.62
C PRO A 202 -13.42 5.77 6.34
N ASP A 203 -12.65 4.69 6.42
CA ASP A 203 -12.14 4.02 7.64
C ASP A 203 -10.62 4.14 7.83
N SER A 204 -9.87 4.51 6.78
CA SER A 204 -8.40 4.46 6.77
C SER A 204 -7.75 5.39 7.79
N SER A 205 -8.36 6.55 8.01
CA SER A 205 -7.86 7.59 8.93
C SER A 205 -8.32 7.42 10.38
N ASN A 206 -9.13 6.40 10.72
CA ASN A 206 -9.65 6.22 12.08
C ASN A 206 -8.51 6.10 13.12
N PHE A 207 -7.51 5.24 12.85
CA PHE A 207 -6.38 5.08 13.75
C PHE A 207 -5.45 6.31 13.80
N LEU A 208 -5.45 7.14 12.75
CA LEU A 208 -4.74 8.41 12.76
C LEU A 208 -5.42 9.37 13.76
N ALA A 209 -6.74 9.47 13.73
CA ALA A 209 -7.51 10.26 14.69
C ALA A 209 -7.39 9.72 16.12
N ASP A 210 -7.41 8.40 16.30
CA ASP A 210 -7.18 7.73 17.59
C ASP A 210 -5.76 7.98 18.15
N GLY A 211 -4.82 8.42 17.32
CA GLY A 211 -3.50 8.88 17.77
C GLY A 211 -3.45 10.37 18.05
N PHE A 212 -4.03 11.17 17.15
CA PHE A 212 -3.97 12.62 17.19
C PHE A 212 -4.76 13.22 18.35
N CYS A 213 -6.03 12.83 18.49
CA CYS A 213 -6.94 13.44 19.46
C CYS A 213 -6.53 13.14 20.91
N PRO A 214 -6.22 11.89 21.30
CA PRO A 214 -5.76 11.60 22.66
C PRO A 214 -4.44 12.29 23.03
N ALA A 215 -3.53 12.50 22.06
CA ALA A 215 -2.29 13.23 22.29
C ALA A 215 -2.51 14.71 22.68
N LEU A 216 -3.68 15.28 22.38
CA LEU A 216 -4.10 16.63 22.77
C LEU A 216 -5.14 16.63 23.90
N GLY A 217 -5.51 15.46 24.44
CA GLY A 217 -6.57 15.35 25.46
C GLY A 217 -7.97 15.67 24.93
N ILE A 218 -8.21 15.49 23.62
CA ILE A 218 -9.49 15.73 22.96
C ILE A 218 -10.03 14.43 22.32
N TYR A 219 -11.26 14.47 21.82
CA TYR A 219 -11.90 13.36 21.10
C TYR A 219 -12.26 13.78 19.68
N PRO A 220 -12.19 12.87 18.69
CA PRO A 220 -12.67 13.16 17.36
C PRO A 220 -14.20 13.23 17.35
N GLU A 221 -14.75 14.27 16.74
CA GLU A 221 -16.17 14.41 16.48
C GLU A 221 -16.55 13.63 15.22
N ARG A 222 -17.64 12.86 15.31
CA ARG A 222 -18.16 12.11 14.16
C ARG A 222 -18.93 13.05 13.25
N VAL A 223 -18.24 13.60 12.24
CA VAL A 223 -18.88 14.40 11.18
C VAL A 223 -19.18 13.56 9.96
N PHE A 224 -18.26 12.69 9.57
CA PHE A 224 -18.43 11.78 8.43
C PHE A 224 -18.91 10.41 8.91
N LEU A 225 -20.02 9.94 8.33
CA LEU A 225 -20.53 8.59 8.54
C LEU A 225 -20.42 7.80 7.26
N ARG A 226 -19.82 6.61 7.31
CA ARG A 226 -19.75 5.71 6.15
C ARG A 226 -21.17 5.28 5.75
N ARG A 227 -21.52 5.47 4.47
CA ARG A 227 -22.75 4.90 3.92
C ARG A 227 -22.51 3.43 3.57
N HIS A 228 -23.16 2.54 4.31
CA HIS A 228 -23.14 1.10 4.06
C HIS A 228 -24.24 0.64 3.08
N PHE A 229 -25.29 1.45 2.91
CA PHE A 229 -26.38 1.18 1.98
C PHE A 229 -26.18 1.96 0.68
N ARG A 230 -26.07 1.23 -0.44
CA ARG A 230 -26.23 1.77 -1.79
C ARG A 230 -27.52 1.20 -2.37
N ALA A 231 -28.39 2.07 -2.89
CA ALA A 231 -29.54 1.64 -3.67
C ALA A 231 -29.03 0.72 -4.82
N GLY A 232 -29.47 -0.55 -4.84
CA GLY A 232 -29.06 -1.55 -5.85
C GLY A 232 -28.41 -2.85 -5.34
N GLY A 233 -28.22 -3.04 -4.03
CA GLY A 233 -28.13 -4.40 -3.45
C GLY A 233 -26.83 -5.20 -3.60
N PHE A 234 -25.71 -4.65 -4.11
CA PHE A 234 -24.42 -5.36 -4.12
C PHE A 234 -23.24 -4.51 -3.64
N PRO A 235 -22.32 -5.07 -2.83
CA PRO A 235 -21.11 -4.40 -2.38
C PRO A 235 -20.04 -4.48 -3.48
N GLN A 236 -20.22 -3.74 -4.57
CA GLN A 236 -19.11 -3.47 -5.49
C GLN A 236 -18.67 -2.02 -5.34
N SER A 237 -17.36 -1.83 -5.29
CA SER A 237 -16.72 -0.54 -5.53
C SER A 237 -17.15 -0.04 -6.92
N VAL A 238 -18.22 0.74 -6.98
CA VAL A 238 -18.62 1.42 -8.22
C VAL A 238 -17.45 2.32 -8.63
N ARG A 239 -16.60 1.82 -9.54
CA ARG A 239 -15.82 2.66 -10.44
C ARG A 239 -16.89 3.33 -11.32
N SER A 240 -17.23 4.57 -10.98
CA SER A 240 -18.09 5.39 -11.85
C SER A 240 -17.26 5.67 -13.10
N PHE A 241 -17.58 4.94 -14.18
CA PHE A 241 -17.06 5.13 -15.53
C PHE A 241 -17.93 6.12 -16.33
N THR A 242 -18.64 7.03 -15.66
CA THR A 242 -19.32 8.14 -16.33
C THR A 242 -18.41 9.36 -16.26
N GLN A 243 -17.90 9.77 -17.43
CA GLN A 243 -17.37 11.11 -17.63
C GLN A 243 -18.52 12.11 -17.44
N GLY A 244 -18.65 12.63 -16.23
CA GLY A 244 -19.63 13.68 -15.91
C GLY A 244 -18.94 15.02 -15.68
N THR A 245 -19.54 16.07 -16.24
CA THR A 245 -19.26 17.49 -16.00
C THR A 245 -19.30 17.82 -14.49
N ASP A 246 -18.87 19.04 -14.10
CA ASP A 246 -18.60 19.43 -12.70
C ASP A 246 -19.72 19.15 -11.66
N GLY A 247 -20.95 18.85 -12.09
CA GLY A 247 -22.06 18.40 -11.24
C GLY A 247 -21.95 16.96 -10.68
N ASP A 248 -21.22 16.04 -11.34
CA ASP A 248 -21.17 14.60 -11.01
C ASP A 248 -20.18 14.26 -9.86
N ARG A 249 -19.37 15.24 -9.45
CA ARG A 249 -18.24 15.04 -8.52
C ARG A 249 -18.65 15.07 -7.04
N ASP A 250 -19.64 15.89 -6.69
CA ASP A 250 -20.30 15.88 -5.38
C ASP A 250 -20.96 14.51 -5.12
N GLU A 251 -21.39 13.82 -6.18
CA GLU A 251 -22.13 12.57 -6.11
C GLU A 251 -21.27 11.41 -5.58
N THR A 252 -20.00 11.33 -5.97
CA THR A 252 -19.10 10.25 -5.52
C THR A 252 -18.82 10.30 -4.03
N LEU A 253 -18.64 11.50 -3.46
CA LEU A 253 -18.44 11.66 -2.01
C LEU A 253 -19.74 11.44 -1.25
N ARG A 254 -20.87 11.98 -1.74
CA ARG A 254 -22.21 11.73 -1.18
C ARG A 254 -22.58 10.23 -1.19
N LYS A 255 -22.11 9.47 -2.19
CA LYS A 255 -22.22 8.00 -2.25
C LYS A 255 -21.36 7.27 -1.22
N LYS A 256 -20.31 7.91 -0.68
CA LYS A 256 -19.40 7.32 0.32
C LYS A 256 -19.78 7.71 1.76
N PHE A 257 -20.18 8.96 1.97
CA PHE A 257 -20.39 9.51 3.31
C PHE A 257 -21.71 10.26 3.46
N SER A 258 -22.29 10.18 4.66
CA SER A 258 -23.22 11.16 5.18
C SER A 258 -22.45 12.16 6.03
N ILE A 259 -22.86 13.42 6.03
CA ILE A 259 -22.32 14.47 6.90
C ILE A 259 -23.39 14.81 7.93
N ILE A 260 -22.98 15.11 9.16
CA ILE A 260 -23.83 15.64 10.23
C ILE A 260 -23.60 17.16 10.31
N PRO A 261 -24.48 17.99 9.70
CA PRO A 261 -24.28 19.45 9.65
C PRO A 261 -24.32 20.10 11.04
N GLU A 262 -25.12 19.57 11.96
CA GLU A 262 -25.30 20.09 13.31
C GLU A 262 -23.98 20.12 14.10
N SER A 263 -23.05 19.20 13.80
CA SER A 263 -21.74 19.14 14.45
C SER A 263 -20.79 20.26 13.99
N ILE A 264 -21.03 20.87 12.82
CA ILE A 264 -20.06 21.75 12.13
C ILE A 264 -20.59 23.15 11.82
N GLN A 265 -21.88 23.43 11.98
CA GLN A 265 -22.50 24.71 11.63
C GLN A 265 -21.80 25.89 12.32
N GLY A 266 -21.23 26.80 11.53
CA GLY A 266 -20.50 27.99 11.99
C GLY A 266 -19.14 27.72 12.63
N ARG A 267 -18.70 26.46 12.71
CA ARG A 267 -17.47 26.05 13.42
C ARG A 267 -16.29 25.88 12.47
N ARG A 268 -15.09 26.01 13.04
CA ARG A 268 -13.82 25.61 12.40
C ARG A 268 -13.70 24.09 12.45
N VAL A 269 -13.39 23.46 11.32
CA VAL A 269 -13.30 22.01 11.20
C VAL A 269 -11.93 21.60 10.68
N TRP A 270 -11.30 20.63 11.34
CA TRP A 270 -10.07 20.00 10.91
C TRP A 270 -10.34 18.58 10.43
N ILE A 271 -9.89 18.28 9.21
CA ILE A 271 -9.89 16.93 8.64
C ILE A 271 -8.52 16.29 8.89
N LEU A 272 -8.50 15.15 9.56
CA LEU A 272 -7.34 14.26 9.62
C LEU A 272 -7.49 13.20 8.53
N ASP A 273 -6.54 13.11 7.61
CA ASP A 273 -6.55 12.12 6.53
C ASP A 273 -5.20 11.39 6.47
N ASP A 274 -5.17 10.14 6.02
CA ASP A 274 -3.93 9.36 6.03
C ASP A 274 -2.88 9.91 5.04
N SER A 275 -3.33 10.33 3.86
CA SER A 275 -2.49 10.81 2.76
C SER A 275 -3.29 11.66 1.78
N ILE A 276 -2.59 12.49 1.00
CA ILE A 276 -3.18 13.28 -0.09
C ILE A 276 -2.45 12.92 -1.39
N VAL A 277 -3.13 12.15 -2.26
CA VAL A 277 -2.55 11.63 -3.51
C VAL A 277 -2.84 12.56 -4.69
N ARG A 278 -4.08 12.55 -5.19
CA ARG A 278 -4.52 13.36 -6.36
C ARG A 278 -5.35 14.59 -5.96
N GLY A 279 -5.61 14.76 -4.66
CA GLY A 279 -6.40 15.86 -4.09
C GLY A 279 -7.89 15.93 -4.45
N LYS A 280 -8.41 15.10 -5.37
CA LYS A 280 -9.84 15.08 -5.74
C LYS A 280 -10.74 14.80 -4.53
N THR A 281 -10.39 13.81 -3.71
CA THR A 281 -11.14 13.47 -2.49
C THR A 281 -11.03 14.57 -1.45
N SER A 282 -9.83 15.08 -1.19
CA SER A 282 -9.56 16.20 -0.26
C SER A 282 -10.39 17.43 -0.61
N ARG A 283 -10.39 17.85 -1.88
CA ARG A 283 -11.20 18.98 -2.37
C ARG A 283 -12.70 18.76 -2.15
N SER A 284 -13.17 17.54 -2.40
CA SER A 284 -14.57 17.20 -2.20
C SER A 284 -14.96 17.22 -0.73
N LEU A 285 -14.11 16.70 0.17
CA LEU A 285 -14.35 16.75 1.63
C LEU A 285 -14.43 18.21 2.11
N VAL A 286 -13.46 19.05 1.72
CA VAL A 286 -13.41 20.46 2.08
C VAL A 286 -14.65 21.21 1.57
N SER A 287 -14.97 21.06 0.28
CA SER A 287 -16.14 21.68 -0.34
C SER A 287 -17.44 21.24 0.35
N SER A 288 -17.55 19.95 0.72
CA SER A 288 -18.74 19.41 1.35
C SER A 288 -18.94 19.94 2.77
N LEU A 289 -17.88 20.05 3.57
CA LEU A 289 -17.98 20.66 4.91
C LEU A 289 -18.38 22.14 4.84
N ARG A 290 -17.79 22.91 3.92
CA ARG A 290 -18.19 24.31 3.69
C ARG A 290 -19.65 24.44 3.30
N LYS A 291 -20.14 23.61 2.37
CA LYS A 291 -21.55 23.59 1.95
C LYS A 291 -22.51 23.24 3.09
N ASN A 292 -22.05 22.48 4.08
CA ASN A 292 -22.81 22.11 5.28
C ASN A 292 -22.54 23.05 6.47
N GLY A 293 -21.99 24.24 6.22
CA GLY A 293 -21.96 25.33 7.19
C GLY A 293 -20.67 25.49 7.99
N ALA A 294 -19.61 24.73 7.72
CA ALA A 294 -18.30 24.99 8.33
C ALA A 294 -17.79 26.39 7.95
N SER A 295 -17.38 27.19 8.93
CA SER A 295 -16.87 28.56 8.72
C SER A 295 -15.42 28.59 8.25
N TRP A 296 -14.68 27.52 8.51
CA TRP A 296 -13.27 27.35 8.18
C TRP A 296 -12.95 25.86 8.12
N VAL A 297 -12.14 25.44 7.16
CA VAL A 297 -11.78 24.03 6.98
C VAL A 297 -10.28 23.85 6.78
N GLY A 298 -9.62 23.22 7.75
CA GLY A 298 -8.22 22.81 7.71
C GLY A 298 -8.09 21.32 7.41
N MET A 299 -6.97 20.93 6.81
CA MET A 299 -6.66 19.53 6.55
C MET A 299 -5.24 19.19 7.03
N LEU A 300 -5.09 18.05 7.70
CA LEU A 300 -3.81 17.49 8.12
C LEU A 300 -3.64 16.09 7.52
N SER A 301 -2.56 15.90 6.77
CA SER A 301 -2.14 14.61 6.20
C SER A 301 -1.23 13.87 7.18
N GLY A 302 -1.59 12.63 7.52
CA GLY A 302 -0.82 11.70 8.33
C GLY A 302 0.47 11.19 7.66
N SER A 303 0.67 11.51 6.38
CA SER A 303 1.91 11.28 5.64
C SER A 303 2.54 12.59 5.18
N PRO A 304 3.85 12.58 4.83
CA PRO A 304 4.46 13.64 4.04
C PRO A 304 3.81 13.78 2.65
N PRO A 305 4.09 14.86 1.92
CA PRO A 305 3.65 15.01 0.54
C PRO A 305 4.22 13.88 -0.34
N LEU A 306 3.36 13.28 -1.17
CA LEU A 306 3.79 12.34 -2.19
C LEU A 306 4.27 13.14 -3.40
N VAL A 307 5.58 13.13 -3.64
CA VAL A 307 6.23 13.98 -4.65
C VAL A 307 6.72 13.20 -5.87
N GLY A 308 6.90 11.87 -5.73
CA GLY A 308 7.40 11.01 -6.81
C GLY A 308 6.54 9.76 -7.03
N PRO A 309 6.49 9.24 -8.27
CA PRO A 309 5.74 8.02 -8.58
C PRO A 309 6.33 6.79 -7.87
N CYS A 310 5.56 5.69 -7.83
CA CYS A 310 6.01 4.41 -7.32
C CYS A 310 6.05 3.38 -8.45
N GLN A 311 7.24 2.81 -8.69
CA GLN A 311 7.48 1.73 -9.66
C GLN A 311 7.69 0.38 -8.96
N LYS A 312 6.94 0.16 -7.87
CA LYS A 312 7.11 -1.03 -7.01
C LYS A 312 5.79 -1.72 -6.72
N GLY A 313 4.70 -1.33 -7.39
CA GLY A 313 3.37 -1.93 -7.22
C GLY A 313 2.32 -1.08 -6.50
N ILE A 314 2.61 0.17 -6.10
CA ILE A 314 1.55 1.12 -5.70
C ILE A 314 1.27 2.06 -6.87
N ASP A 315 0.01 2.17 -7.29
CA ASP A 315 -0.40 3.18 -8.28
C ASP A 315 -0.36 4.59 -7.66
N LEU A 316 0.75 5.29 -7.88
CA LEU A 316 0.95 6.70 -7.52
C LEU A 316 1.06 7.58 -8.77
N SER A 317 0.16 7.40 -9.73
CA SER A 317 0.04 8.28 -10.89
C SER A 317 -0.67 9.60 -10.56
N HIS A 318 -0.21 10.70 -11.20
CA HIS A 318 -0.80 12.05 -11.13
C HIS A 318 -0.92 12.64 -9.72
N LEU A 319 0.23 12.83 -9.05
CA LEU A 319 0.27 13.37 -7.69
C LEU A 319 0.03 14.88 -7.67
N ILE A 320 -0.82 15.35 -6.74
CA ILE A 320 -1.11 16.78 -6.59
C ILE A 320 0.06 17.56 -6.01
N ALA A 321 0.91 16.88 -5.24
CA ALA A 321 2.13 17.43 -4.66
C ALA A 321 3.37 17.04 -5.47
N ALA A 322 3.21 16.50 -6.70
CA ALA A 322 4.33 16.28 -7.59
C ALA A 322 5.05 17.61 -7.80
N SER A 323 6.34 17.65 -7.46
CA SER A 323 7.16 18.80 -7.82
C SER A 323 7.49 18.73 -9.31
N VAL A 324 7.66 19.90 -9.93
CA VAL A 324 8.22 19.98 -11.29
C VAL A 324 9.64 19.39 -11.24
N PRO A 325 10.09 18.65 -12.27
CA PRO A 325 11.48 18.20 -12.35
C PRO A 325 12.45 19.38 -12.09
N GLY A 326 13.24 19.28 -11.01
CA GLY A 326 14.16 20.34 -10.59
C GLY A 326 13.77 21.09 -9.29
N CYS A 327 12.59 20.86 -8.74
CA CYS A 327 12.19 21.35 -7.41
C CYS A 327 12.33 20.23 -6.35
N GLU A 328 13.15 20.48 -5.32
CA GLU A 328 13.40 19.52 -4.23
C GLU A 328 12.22 19.41 -3.24
N GLU A 329 11.31 20.40 -3.23
CA GLU A 329 10.17 20.47 -2.30
C GLU A 329 8.85 20.72 -3.02
N ALA A 330 7.76 20.16 -2.47
CA ALA A 330 6.41 20.39 -2.96
C ALA A 330 5.89 21.77 -2.54
N ASP A 331 5.18 22.46 -3.44
CA ASP A 331 4.48 23.71 -3.10
C ASP A 331 3.19 23.40 -2.32
N ILE A 332 3.30 23.39 -0.99
CA ILE A 332 2.18 23.11 -0.10
C ILE A 332 1.07 24.15 -0.23
N GLU A 333 1.43 25.40 -0.56
CA GLU A 333 0.46 26.49 -0.71
C GLU A 333 -0.35 26.34 -2.00
N GLU A 334 0.28 25.90 -3.10
CA GLU A 334 -0.42 25.50 -4.32
C GLU A 334 -1.39 24.35 -4.04
N VAL A 335 -0.93 23.31 -3.33
CA VAL A 335 -1.81 22.17 -2.98
C VAL A 335 -2.98 22.63 -2.12
N ARG A 336 -2.73 23.48 -1.10
CA ARG A 336 -3.77 24.06 -0.23
C ARG A 336 -4.82 24.80 -1.04
N LYS A 337 -4.39 25.72 -1.92
CA LYS A 337 -5.29 26.47 -2.82
C LYS A 337 -6.08 25.54 -3.72
N SER A 338 -5.41 24.53 -4.27
CA SER A 338 -6.02 23.55 -5.15
C SER A 338 -7.12 22.79 -4.41
N ILE A 339 -6.89 22.24 -3.22
CA ILE A 339 -7.95 21.54 -2.48
C ILE A 339 -8.99 22.49 -1.85
N GLY A 340 -8.74 23.80 -1.84
CA GLY A 340 -9.63 24.83 -1.31
C GLY A 340 -9.70 24.89 0.22
N ALA A 341 -8.73 24.30 0.92
CA ALA A 341 -8.66 24.31 2.38
C ALA A 341 -8.14 25.67 2.89
N ASP A 342 -8.56 26.10 4.07
CA ASP A 342 -8.04 27.29 4.72
C ASP A 342 -6.65 27.06 5.32
N PHE A 343 -6.33 25.81 5.66
CA PHE A 343 -5.00 25.38 6.08
C PHE A 343 -4.70 23.97 5.61
N LEU A 344 -3.43 23.70 5.31
CA LEU A 344 -2.94 22.37 4.96
C LEU A 344 -1.63 22.11 5.71
N GLY A 345 -1.57 20.99 6.42
CA GLY A 345 -0.36 20.47 7.05
C GLY A 345 -0.07 19.04 6.60
N TYR A 346 1.20 18.72 6.38
CA TYR A 346 1.68 17.36 6.14
C TYR A 346 2.58 16.91 7.27
N LEU A 347 2.47 15.63 7.66
CA LEU A 347 3.42 15.05 8.60
C LEU A 347 4.85 15.17 8.03
N PRO A 348 5.80 15.79 8.74
CA PRO A 348 7.17 15.87 8.24
C PRO A 348 7.81 14.49 8.04
N LEU A 349 8.62 14.31 6.99
CA LEU A 349 9.28 13.02 6.71
C LEU A 349 10.13 12.52 7.89
N LYS A 350 10.78 13.42 8.63
CA LYS A 350 11.53 13.08 9.85
C LYS A 350 10.65 12.46 10.93
N GLU A 351 9.40 12.91 11.06
CA GLU A 351 8.45 12.38 12.05
C GLU A 351 7.87 11.04 11.59
N LEU A 352 7.66 10.85 10.28
CA LEU A 352 7.33 9.53 9.71
C LEU A 352 8.45 8.50 10.01
N LYS A 353 9.72 8.85 9.76
CA LYS A 353 10.88 8.00 10.09
C LYS A 353 10.96 7.69 11.59
N ALA A 354 10.67 8.69 12.42
CA ALA A 354 10.65 8.52 13.87
C ALA A 354 9.48 7.61 14.35
N ALA A 355 8.30 7.65 13.70
CA ALA A 355 7.19 6.75 13.99
C ALA A 355 7.56 5.28 13.76
N VAL A 356 8.29 4.99 12.67
CA VAL A 356 8.80 3.65 12.38
C VAL A 356 9.72 3.17 13.52
N THR A 357 10.64 4.05 13.95
CA THR A 357 11.59 3.78 15.04
C THR A 357 10.89 3.55 16.37
N GLU A 358 9.90 4.38 16.72
CA GLU A 358 9.08 4.26 17.93
C GLU A 358 8.27 2.96 17.97
N CYS A 359 7.86 2.46 16.81
CA CYS A 359 7.14 1.19 16.70
C CYS A 359 8.07 -0.03 16.71
N GLY A 360 9.37 0.15 16.96
CA GLY A 360 10.34 -0.93 17.19
C GLY A 360 11.01 -1.46 15.93
N ALA A 361 10.98 -0.72 14.82
CA ALA A 361 11.67 -1.09 13.59
C ALA A 361 12.73 -0.06 13.19
N ASP A 362 13.80 -0.49 12.54
CA ASP A 362 14.81 0.43 12.00
C ASP A 362 14.28 1.10 10.74
N HIS A 363 14.04 2.42 10.79
CA HIS A 363 13.54 3.17 9.64
C HIS A 363 14.45 3.06 8.41
N ARG A 364 15.75 2.77 8.57
CA ARG A 364 16.69 2.55 7.45
C ARG A 364 16.31 1.34 6.60
N ASN A 365 15.52 0.41 7.13
CA ASN A 365 15.00 -0.75 6.40
C ASN A 365 13.70 -0.47 5.63
N TYR A 366 13.24 0.78 5.58
CA TYR A 366 12.01 1.17 4.89
C TYR A 366 12.28 2.05 3.67
N CYS A 367 11.39 1.95 2.68
CA CYS A 367 11.38 2.76 1.49
C CYS A 367 10.57 4.03 1.72
N PHE A 368 11.18 5.20 1.46
CA PHE A 368 10.53 6.51 1.48
C PHE A 368 10.53 7.19 0.10
N GLY A 369 10.86 6.46 -0.97
CA GLY A 369 11.13 7.03 -2.30
C GLY A 369 10.01 7.93 -2.84
N CYS A 370 8.74 7.56 -2.62
CA CYS A 370 7.58 8.36 -3.06
C CYS A 370 7.49 9.73 -2.37
N PHE A 371 8.08 9.88 -1.18
CA PHE A 371 8.16 11.14 -0.43
C PHE A 371 9.45 11.91 -0.68
N GLU A 372 10.53 11.22 -1.04
CA GLU A 372 11.85 11.81 -1.27
C GLU A 372 12.05 12.22 -2.74
N GLY A 373 11.13 11.85 -3.64
CA GLY A 373 11.29 12.05 -5.09
C GLY A 373 12.48 11.28 -5.67
N ARG A 374 13.04 10.37 -4.87
CA ARG A 374 14.19 9.55 -5.22
C ARG A 374 13.67 8.17 -5.56
N GLU A 375 13.82 7.81 -6.81
CA GLU A 375 13.62 6.44 -7.22
C GLU A 375 14.73 5.58 -6.61
N PRO A 376 14.41 4.49 -5.93
CA PRO A 376 15.33 3.38 -5.88
C PRO A 376 15.36 2.79 -7.29
N ILE A 377 16.33 3.24 -8.09
CA ILE A 377 16.65 2.66 -9.40
C ILE A 377 17.06 1.22 -9.15
N TRP A 378 16.42 0.27 -9.84
CA TRP A 378 16.80 -1.14 -9.76
C TRP A 378 18.30 -1.28 -10.09
N GLY A 379 19.08 -1.86 -9.17
CA GLY A 379 20.54 -1.97 -9.31
C GLY A 379 21.37 -0.85 -8.69
N LYS A 380 20.76 0.27 -8.23
CA LYS A 380 21.41 1.31 -7.40
C LYS A 380 20.85 1.30 -5.96
N TRP A 381 20.81 0.12 -5.34
CA TRP A 381 20.34 -0.10 -3.97
C TRP A 381 21.41 0.01 -2.90
#